data_AF-A0A9W9VLS0-F1
#
_entry.id   AF-A0A9W9VLS0-F1
#
_cell.length_a   1.000
_cell.length_b   1.000
_cell.length_c   1.000
_cell.angle_alpha   90.00
_cell.angle_beta   90.00
_cell.angle_gamma   90.00
#
_symmetry.space_group_name_H-M   'P 1'
#
loop_
_entity.id
_entity.type
_entity.pdbx_description
1 polymer ?
#
loop_
_entity_poly.entity_id
_entity_poly.type
_entity_poly.pdbx_seq_one_letter_code
_entity_poly.pdbx_strand_id
1 'polypeptide(L)'
;MTISVLESLWGTILSIRTTKPVYAFLILSVCIWLVILASRKWTSSTARASRSDLEKPAGVRGKVTRTPGEWTPSDFKRPTAAPYSGWDVHSTKPIPYRPFRYGPSYYITLGLRSMKWDEWIELDNHYLKYHADKARRIQDRGSKCCHTAPEAMDAAIELLEELCTYLPERYPSMFTKTATGITNKVTNETFNITQRPLPEDPMATAARLVQDDLALMIERADGEYYLLAGAVLLAGFWRLSDKFGMRLSEIHTSGDVPQFKNKLEKGMMNFFRRLRPEEPVLRNNYFIQVDDNLAWSGSIGSEDAETVSWNTAEKNRAIENHFFRSERQSLRRLPRSGAVVFTIRTYFEPITSIVEEPYVPGRLADAIRSWGDDVGRYKGKEKYQDVLLEFLDEKHRVQVEGGLEVEKEDEVRSYPL
;
A
#
# COMPACT_ATOMS: atom_id res chain seq x y z
N MET A 1 -19.23 87.98 -34.13
CA MET A 1 -19.27 88.13 -32.66
C MET A 1 -20.46 87.31 -32.18
N THR A 2 -20.16 86.27 -31.39
CA THR A 2 -21.06 85.59 -30.43
C THR A 2 -22.32 84.87 -30.91
N ILE A 3 -22.47 83.66 -30.35
CA ILE A 3 -23.69 82.89 -30.07
C ILE A 3 -24.11 81.91 -31.18
N SER A 4 -23.83 80.60 -31.10
CA SER A 4 -23.96 79.60 -30.01
C SER A 4 -25.36 79.01 -29.87
N VAL A 5 -25.38 77.71 -29.56
CA VAL A 5 -26.33 77.03 -28.65
C VAL A 5 -27.59 76.35 -29.25
N LEU A 6 -27.69 76.11 -30.56
CA LEU A 6 -28.85 75.33 -31.08
C LEU A 6 -28.59 74.05 -31.89
N GLU A 7 -27.35 73.64 -32.15
CA GLU A 7 -27.10 72.39 -32.91
C GLU A 7 -26.55 71.20 -32.09
N SER A 8 -26.21 71.35 -30.81
CA SER A 8 -25.60 70.23 -30.03
C SER A 8 -26.57 69.44 -29.15
N LEU A 9 -27.89 69.64 -29.25
CA LEU A 9 -28.87 68.98 -28.34
C LEU A 9 -29.81 67.98 -29.02
N TRP A 10 -29.77 67.83 -30.35
CA TRP A 10 -30.58 66.82 -31.05
C TRP A 10 -29.83 65.52 -31.38
N GLY A 11 -28.49 65.55 -31.42
CA GLY A 11 -27.67 64.35 -31.70
C GLY A 11 -27.50 63.38 -30.52
N THR A 12 -27.70 63.83 -29.28
CA THR A 12 -27.39 63.02 -28.08
C THR A 12 -28.61 62.31 -27.48
N ILE A 13 -29.83 62.65 -27.93
CA ILE A 13 -31.06 62.07 -27.37
C ILE A 13 -31.49 60.77 -28.08
N LEU A 14 -30.97 60.47 -29.27
CA LEU A 14 -31.25 59.20 -29.96
C LEU A 14 -30.27 58.04 -29.64
N SER A 15 -29.13 58.30 -29.00
CA SER A 15 -28.17 57.23 -28.66
C SER A 15 -28.43 56.54 -27.31
N ILE A 16 -29.35 57.06 -26.48
CA ILE A 16 -29.53 56.58 -25.09
C ILE A 16 -30.75 55.64 -24.94
N ARG A 17 -31.53 55.43 -26.01
CA ARG A 17 -32.72 54.54 -25.97
C ARG A 17 -32.52 53.12 -26.50
N THR A 18 -31.39 52.79 -27.12
CA THR A 18 -31.17 51.47 -27.72
C THR A 18 -30.24 50.54 -26.93
N THR A 19 -29.54 51.03 -25.91
CA THR A 19 -28.57 50.20 -25.15
C THR A 19 -29.16 49.55 -23.89
N LYS A 20 -30.20 50.12 -23.28
CA LYS A 20 -30.83 49.56 -22.07
C LYS A 20 -31.41 48.14 -22.20
N PRO A 21 -32.10 47.75 -23.31
CA PRO A 21 -32.62 46.39 -23.43
C PRO A 21 -31.51 45.35 -23.61
N VAL A 22 -30.39 45.73 -24.25
CA VAL A 22 -29.24 44.83 -24.47
C VAL A 22 -28.52 44.52 -23.15
N TYR A 23 -28.32 45.53 -22.30
CA TYR A 23 -27.75 45.31 -20.97
C TYR A 23 -28.68 44.53 -20.04
N ALA A 24 -29.99 44.79 -20.11
CA ALA A 24 -30.98 44.01 -19.35
C ALA A 24 -31.00 42.54 -19.79
N PHE A 25 -30.89 42.27 -21.10
CA PHE A 25 -30.83 40.92 -21.64
C PHE A 25 -29.53 40.20 -21.26
N LEU A 26 -28.37 40.89 -21.30
CA LEU A 26 -27.09 40.34 -20.85
C LEU A 26 -27.09 40.01 -19.35
N ILE A 27 -27.63 40.89 -18.51
CA ILE A 27 -27.74 40.64 -17.06
C ILE A 27 -28.68 39.46 -16.80
N LEU A 28 -29.82 39.39 -17.47
CA LEU A 28 -30.75 38.27 -17.35
C LEU A 28 -30.10 36.94 -17.81
N SER A 29 -29.33 36.97 -18.90
CA SER A 29 -28.59 35.82 -19.42
C SER A 29 -27.54 35.32 -18.42
N VAL A 30 -26.79 36.24 -17.80
CA VAL A 30 -25.79 35.92 -16.78
C VAL A 30 -26.47 35.39 -15.51
N CYS A 31 -27.58 35.98 -15.07
CA CYS A 31 -28.33 35.48 -13.92
C CYS A 31 -28.90 34.08 -14.18
N ILE A 32 -29.47 33.82 -15.35
CA ILE A 32 -29.95 32.47 -15.74
C ILE A 32 -28.78 31.48 -15.79
N TRP A 33 -27.64 31.87 -16.36
CA TRP A 33 -26.45 31.03 -16.39
C TRP A 33 -25.91 30.73 -14.98
N LEU A 34 -25.88 31.72 -14.08
CA LEU A 34 -25.49 31.54 -12.68
C LEU A 34 -26.47 30.65 -11.91
N VAL A 35 -27.78 30.76 -12.19
CA VAL A 35 -28.81 29.88 -11.61
C VAL A 35 -28.67 28.45 -12.16
N ILE A 36 -28.36 28.27 -13.44
CA ILE A 36 -28.07 26.96 -14.03
C ILE A 36 -26.78 26.35 -13.46
N LEU A 37 -25.75 27.16 -13.20
CA LEU A 37 -24.52 26.70 -12.55
C LEU A 37 -24.76 26.35 -11.07
N ALA A 38 -25.54 27.15 -10.37
CA ALA A 38 -25.92 26.89 -8.98
C ALA A 38 -26.82 25.66 -8.89
N SER A 39 -27.78 25.48 -9.80
CA SER A 39 -28.64 24.30 -9.85
C SER A 39 -27.85 23.05 -10.24
N ARG A 40 -26.91 23.12 -11.19
CA ARG A 40 -25.99 22.01 -11.50
C ARG A 40 -25.10 21.64 -10.31
N LYS A 41 -24.59 22.63 -9.57
CA LYS A 41 -23.86 22.39 -8.32
C LYS A 41 -24.75 21.74 -7.25
N TRP A 42 -26.01 22.18 -7.13
CA TRP A 42 -26.94 21.67 -6.14
C TRP A 42 -27.45 20.25 -6.49
N THR A 43 -27.76 19.98 -7.76
CA THR A 43 -28.12 18.63 -8.22
C THR A 43 -26.93 17.67 -8.16
N SER A 44 -25.69 18.18 -8.21
CA SER A 44 -24.50 17.38 -7.92
C SER A 44 -24.27 17.15 -6.41
N SER A 45 -24.87 17.96 -5.54
CA SER A 45 -24.68 17.88 -4.07
C SER A 45 -25.80 17.14 -3.34
N THR A 46 -26.89 16.76 -4.01
CA THR A 46 -27.94 15.92 -3.42
C THR A 46 -27.79 14.48 -3.87
N ALA A 47 -27.32 13.64 -2.94
CA ALA A 47 -27.36 12.19 -2.96
C ALA A 47 -26.55 11.47 -4.05
N ARG A 48 -25.22 11.59 -3.98
CA ARG A 48 -24.37 10.41 -4.12
C ARG A 48 -23.69 10.22 -2.78
N ALA A 49 -24.03 9.13 -2.08
CA ALA A 49 -23.27 8.71 -0.92
C ALA A 49 -21.79 8.73 -1.31
N SER A 50 -21.01 9.57 -0.63
CA SER A 50 -19.57 9.73 -0.86
C SER A 50 -18.93 8.35 -0.75
N ARG A 51 -18.66 7.70 -1.87
CA ARG A 51 -17.68 6.61 -1.92
C ARG A 51 -16.41 7.20 -1.34
N SER A 52 -15.89 6.63 -0.25
CA SER A 52 -14.59 7.02 0.27
C SER A 52 -13.59 6.83 -0.86
N ASP A 53 -13.12 7.93 -1.43
CA ASP A 53 -12.08 7.92 -2.46
C ASP A 53 -10.77 7.50 -1.78
N LEU A 54 -10.52 6.20 -1.78
CA LEU A 54 -9.35 5.56 -1.19
C LEU A 54 -8.05 5.93 -1.93
N GLU A 55 -8.13 6.68 -3.04
CA GLU A 55 -6.97 7.19 -3.78
C GLU A 55 -6.49 8.57 -3.30
N LYS A 56 -7.16 9.20 -2.32
CA LYS A 56 -6.69 10.49 -1.79
C LYS A 56 -5.29 10.34 -1.16
N PRO A 57 -4.29 11.10 -1.61
CA PRO A 57 -2.96 11.11 -1.00
C PRO A 57 -3.06 11.42 0.50
N ALA A 58 -2.42 10.59 1.33
CA ALA A 58 -2.34 10.85 2.75
C ALA A 58 -1.55 12.15 3.00
N GLY A 59 -2.24 13.20 3.42
CA GLY A 59 -1.63 14.49 3.75
C GLY A 59 -1.35 14.59 5.23
N VAL A 60 -0.21 14.09 5.70
CA VAL A 60 0.22 14.29 7.10
C VAL A 60 0.60 15.77 7.29
N ARG A 61 -0.28 16.53 7.96
CA ARG A 61 -0.10 17.97 8.21
C ARG A 61 0.43 18.20 9.63
N GLY A 62 1.58 18.88 9.74
CA GLY A 62 2.14 19.33 11.03
C GLY A 62 3.65 19.55 10.96
N LYS A 63 4.16 20.57 11.66
CA LYS A 63 5.60 20.70 11.90
C LYS A 63 5.99 19.71 13.01
N VAL A 64 7.00 18.89 12.76
CA VAL A 64 7.59 18.01 13.78
C VAL A 64 8.44 18.87 14.71
N THR A 65 8.03 19.00 15.98
CA THR A 65 8.70 19.84 16.98
C THR A 65 9.52 19.04 18.01
N ARG A 66 9.46 17.71 17.98
CA ARG A 66 10.21 16.84 18.89
C ARG A 66 11.69 16.74 18.52
N THR A 67 12.55 16.54 19.51
CA THR A 67 13.97 16.24 19.33
C THR A 67 14.12 14.89 18.59
N PRO A 68 15.02 14.80 17.59
CA PRO A 68 15.34 13.52 16.96
C PRO A 68 15.77 12.44 17.96
N GLY A 69 15.29 11.21 17.78
CA GLY A 69 15.62 10.09 18.66
C GLY A 69 14.88 10.07 19.99
N GLU A 70 14.14 11.13 20.30
CA GLU A 70 13.26 11.19 21.47
C GLU A 70 11.80 11.00 21.06
N TRP A 71 11.11 10.14 21.79
CA TRP A 71 9.68 9.94 21.66
C TRP A 71 8.99 10.14 23.00
N THR A 72 8.05 11.09 23.03
CA THR A 72 7.11 11.22 24.13
C THR A 72 5.92 10.30 23.84
N PRO A 73 5.61 9.33 24.71
CA PRO A 73 4.44 8.48 24.56
C PRO A 73 3.17 9.30 24.31
N SER A 74 2.39 8.89 23.32
CA SER A 74 1.11 9.48 22.98
C SER A 74 -0.02 8.76 23.72
N ASP A 75 -1.00 9.50 24.22
CA ASP A 75 -2.23 8.93 24.82
C ASP A 75 -3.20 8.37 23.77
N PHE A 76 -2.85 8.47 22.47
CA PHE A 76 -3.68 7.94 21.40
C PHE A 76 -3.91 6.44 21.57
N LYS A 77 -5.19 6.06 21.55
CA LYS A 77 -5.64 4.67 21.47
C LYS A 77 -6.29 4.44 20.12
N ARG A 78 -5.91 3.35 19.46
CA ARG A 78 -6.57 2.91 18.23
C ARG A 78 -8.08 2.73 18.47
N PRO A 79 -8.96 3.17 17.57
CA PRO A 79 -10.38 2.81 17.60
C PRO A 79 -10.54 1.29 17.59
N THR A 80 -11.44 0.74 18.41
CA THR A 80 -11.78 -0.71 18.44
C THR A 80 -12.14 -1.20 17.04
N ALA A 81 -11.57 -2.34 16.62
CA ALA A 81 -11.83 -2.89 15.31
C ALA A 81 -13.23 -3.52 15.25
N ALA A 82 -13.94 -3.31 14.13
CA ALA A 82 -15.19 -4.00 13.88
C ALA A 82 -14.93 -5.48 13.50
N PRO A 83 -15.66 -6.45 14.07
CA PRO A 83 -15.56 -7.85 13.66
C PRO A 83 -15.77 -8.02 12.15
N TYR A 84 -14.99 -8.91 11.52
CA TYR A 84 -15.20 -9.26 10.12
C TYR A 84 -16.41 -10.19 10.00
N SER A 85 -17.58 -9.59 9.76
CA SER A 85 -18.83 -10.33 9.53
C SER A 85 -18.69 -11.36 8.42
N GLY A 86 -19.02 -12.62 8.71
CA GLY A 86 -18.95 -13.73 7.76
C GLY A 86 -17.54 -14.23 7.45
N TRP A 87 -16.51 -13.73 8.14
CA TRP A 87 -15.15 -14.23 7.96
C TRP A 87 -14.96 -15.62 8.54
N ASP A 88 -14.26 -16.45 7.78
CA ASP A 88 -13.96 -17.84 8.08
C ASP A 88 -12.58 -18.22 7.52
N VAL A 89 -11.78 -18.89 8.35
CA VAL A 89 -10.38 -19.23 8.07
C VAL A 89 -10.20 -20.28 6.98
N HIS A 90 -11.27 -20.94 6.53
CA HIS A 90 -11.21 -21.98 5.50
C HIS A 90 -11.78 -21.52 4.16
N SER A 91 -12.70 -20.54 4.18
CA SER A 91 -13.46 -20.14 2.99
C SER A 91 -13.30 -18.67 2.58
N THR A 92 -12.84 -17.78 3.46
CA THR A 92 -12.67 -16.37 3.10
C THR A 92 -11.45 -16.19 2.20
N LYS A 93 -11.71 -15.91 0.92
CA LYS A 93 -10.66 -15.78 -0.10
C LYS A 93 -9.77 -14.55 0.14
N PRO A 94 -8.50 -14.59 -0.31
CA PRO A 94 -7.63 -13.41 -0.33
C PRO A 94 -8.25 -12.28 -1.15
N ILE A 95 -7.96 -11.04 -0.74
CA ILE A 95 -8.36 -9.84 -1.48
C ILE A 95 -7.44 -9.68 -2.70
N PRO A 96 -7.97 -9.60 -3.94
CA PRO A 96 -7.17 -9.63 -5.16
C PRO A 96 -6.58 -8.26 -5.51
N TYR A 97 -5.56 -7.80 -4.79
CA TYR A 97 -4.84 -6.57 -5.15
C TYR A 97 -4.11 -6.71 -6.50
N ARG A 98 -4.44 -5.86 -7.48
CA ARG A 98 -3.86 -5.66 -8.83
C ARG A 98 -3.29 -4.22 -9.00
N PRO A 99 -2.20 -3.84 -8.30
CA PRO A 99 -1.79 -2.44 -8.17
C PRO A 99 -1.08 -1.87 -9.41
N PHE A 100 -1.20 -2.55 -10.54
CA PHE A 100 -0.70 -2.12 -11.83
C PHE A 100 -1.74 -1.26 -12.57
N ARG A 101 -1.26 -0.32 -13.37
CA ARG A 101 -2.09 0.60 -14.17
C ARG A 101 -1.59 0.59 -15.61
N TYR A 102 -2.46 0.93 -16.55
CA TYR A 102 -2.05 1.23 -17.92
C TYR A 102 -0.99 2.34 -17.94
N GLY A 103 -0.12 2.28 -18.95
CA GLY A 103 0.85 3.30 -19.34
C GLY A 103 0.16 4.53 -19.99
N PRO A 104 0.92 5.38 -20.71
CA PRO A 104 2.28 5.16 -21.21
C PRO A 104 3.40 5.49 -20.21
N SER A 105 3.08 5.93 -18.99
CA SER A 105 4.10 6.39 -18.03
C SER A 105 4.00 5.67 -16.68
N TYR A 106 5.08 4.97 -16.31
CA TYR A 106 5.24 4.41 -14.98
C TYR A 106 5.89 5.43 -14.04
N TYR A 107 5.10 5.95 -13.08
CA TYR A 107 5.59 6.91 -12.09
C TYR A 107 5.97 6.22 -10.79
N ILE A 108 7.25 6.34 -10.42
CA ILE A 108 7.72 5.91 -9.11
C ILE A 108 7.28 6.96 -8.08
N THR A 109 6.28 6.61 -7.28
CA THR A 109 5.80 7.42 -6.14
C THR A 109 5.72 6.55 -4.88
N LEU A 110 5.51 7.16 -3.72
CA LEU A 110 5.30 6.39 -2.48
C LEU A 110 3.96 5.62 -2.48
N GLY A 111 2.99 6.01 -3.33
CA GLY A 111 1.70 5.32 -3.47
C GLY A 111 0.88 5.24 -2.18
N LEU A 112 1.08 6.19 -1.25
CA LEU A 112 0.47 6.15 0.08
C LEU A 112 -0.98 6.62 0.05
N ARG A 113 -1.86 5.81 0.64
CA ARG A 113 -3.25 6.14 0.95
C ARG A 113 -3.52 6.00 2.45
N SER A 114 -4.56 6.66 2.95
CA SER A 114 -4.94 6.51 4.36
C SER A 114 -5.47 5.09 4.62
N MET A 115 -5.13 4.52 5.78
CA MET A 115 -5.58 3.20 6.20
C MET A 115 -6.80 3.33 7.12
N LYS A 116 -7.86 2.54 6.87
CA LYS A 116 -8.92 2.36 7.88
C LYS A 116 -8.44 1.38 8.94
N TRP A 117 -8.82 1.61 10.20
CA TRP A 117 -8.31 0.79 11.30
C TRP A 117 -8.73 -0.68 11.23
N ASP A 118 -9.90 -1.00 10.68
CA ASP A 118 -10.36 -2.39 10.46
C ASP A 118 -9.61 -3.13 9.35
N GLU A 119 -8.77 -2.39 8.62
CA GLU A 119 -7.96 -2.89 7.51
C GLU A 119 -6.48 -2.97 7.91
N TRP A 120 -6.12 -2.96 9.20
CA TRP A 120 -4.70 -3.04 9.58
C TRP A 120 -4.08 -4.37 9.14
N ILE A 121 -4.63 -5.49 9.63
CA ILE A 121 -4.22 -6.85 9.28
C ILE A 121 -5.36 -7.52 8.51
N GLU A 122 -5.01 -8.16 7.37
CA GLU A 122 -5.95 -8.87 6.49
C GLU A 122 -5.61 -10.36 6.45
N LEU A 123 -6.35 -11.15 7.24
CA LEU A 123 -6.29 -12.61 7.23
C LEU A 123 -7.27 -13.21 6.23
N ASP A 124 -6.88 -14.34 5.64
CA ASP A 124 -7.67 -15.09 4.66
C ASP A 124 -7.51 -16.61 4.84
N ASN A 125 -8.10 -17.37 3.95
CA ASN A 125 -8.11 -18.83 3.98
C ASN A 125 -6.73 -19.48 3.72
N HIS A 126 -5.71 -18.70 3.38
CA HIS A 126 -4.34 -19.19 3.31
C HIS A 126 -3.62 -19.09 4.67
N TYR A 127 -4.27 -18.59 5.72
CA TYR A 127 -3.66 -18.39 7.04
C TYR A 127 -2.85 -19.61 7.52
N LEU A 128 -3.43 -20.80 7.50
CA LEU A 128 -2.79 -22.01 8.02
C LEU A 128 -1.49 -22.36 7.28
N LYS A 129 -1.47 -22.20 5.96
CA LYS A 129 -0.25 -22.39 5.14
C LYS A 129 0.82 -21.39 5.55
N TYR A 130 0.47 -20.11 5.61
CA TYR A 130 1.40 -19.03 5.96
C TYR A 130 1.93 -19.18 7.40
N HIS A 131 1.05 -19.54 8.34
CA HIS A 131 1.42 -19.80 9.72
C HIS A 131 2.45 -20.94 9.81
N ALA A 132 2.20 -22.07 9.13
CA ALA A 132 3.11 -23.22 9.12
C ALA A 132 4.47 -22.86 8.49
N ASP A 133 4.48 -22.14 7.36
CA ASP A 133 5.71 -21.67 6.74
C ASP A 133 6.51 -20.74 7.65
N LYS A 134 5.83 -19.81 8.34
CA LYS A 134 6.48 -18.88 9.27
C LYS A 134 7.03 -19.60 10.50
N ALA A 135 6.27 -20.53 11.09
CA ALA A 135 6.72 -21.33 12.23
C ALA A 135 7.98 -22.13 11.87
N ARG A 136 7.96 -22.83 10.72
CA ARG A 136 9.12 -23.56 10.20
C ARG A 136 10.32 -22.65 9.98
N ARG A 137 10.13 -21.48 9.34
CA ARG A 137 11.24 -20.56 9.07
C ARG A 137 11.82 -19.91 10.32
N ILE A 138 11.02 -19.61 11.33
CA ILE A 138 11.52 -19.17 12.64
C ILE A 138 12.44 -20.23 13.23
N GLN A 139 12.05 -21.50 13.17
CA GLN A 139 12.85 -22.63 13.67
C GLN A 139 14.13 -22.84 12.85
N ASP A 140 14.02 -22.90 11.52
CA ASP A 140 15.13 -23.29 10.63
C ASP A 140 16.16 -22.16 10.43
N ARG A 141 15.71 -20.90 10.41
CA ARG A 141 16.53 -19.74 10.03
C ARG A 141 16.88 -18.84 11.21
N GLY A 142 16.13 -18.91 12.31
CA GLY A 142 16.38 -18.14 13.53
C GLY A 142 16.61 -16.65 13.28
N SER A 143 17.73 -16.14 13.80
CA SER A 143 18.10 -14.71 13.71
C SER A 143 18.31 -14.18 12.30
N LYS A 144 18.51 -15.05 11.29
CA LYS A 144 18.60 -14.61 9.89
C LYS A 144 17.28 -14.02 9.38
N CYS A 145 16.15 -14.42 9.96
CA CYS A 145 14.81 -14.01 9.55
C CYS A 145 13.99 -13.36 10.65
N CYS A 146 14.30 -13.59 11.92
CA CYS A 146 13.60 -12.98 13.05
C CYS A 146 14.57 -12.49 14.11
N HIS A 147 14.65 -11.19 14.33
CA HIS A 147 15.57 -10.61 15.30
C HIS A 147 15.06 -9.28 15.84
N THR A 148 15.22 -9.08 17.15
CA THR A 148 14.92 -7.83 17.85
C THR A 148 16.18 -7.32 18.56
N ALA A 149 16.63 -6.10 18.22
CA ALA A 149 17.72 -5.44 18.93
C ALA A 149 17.28 -5.12 20.36
N PRO A 150 18.20 -5.11 21.35
CA PRO A 150 17.87 -4.78 22.73
C PRO A 150 17.11 -3.44 22.89
N GLU A 151 17.53 -2.41 22.16
CA GLU A 151 16.89 -1.09 22.15
C GLU A 151 15.51 -1.05 21.47
N ALA A 152 15.14 -2.09 20.71
CA ALA A 152 13.85 -2.22 20.05
C ALA A 152 12.86 -3.13 20.81
N MET A 153 13.27 -3.73 21.93
CA MET A 153 12.48 -4.72 22.65
C MET A 153 11.13 -4.17 23.12
N ASP A 154 11.09 -2.97 23.68
CA ASP A 154 9.86 -2.35 24.15
C ASP A 154 8.87 -2.08 22.99
N ALA A 155 9.38 -1.71 21.82
CA ALA A 155 8.57 -1.51 20.62
C ALA A 155 8.02 -2.83 20.07
N ALA A 156 8.82 -3.91 20.10
CA ALA A 156 8.37 -5.23 19.69
C ALA A 156 7.30 -5.80 20.64
N ILE A 157 7.45 -5.59 21.94
CA ILE A 157 6.43 -5.94 22.94
C ILE A 157 5.14 -5.13 22.71
N GLU A 158 5.25 -3.81 22.47
CA GLU A 158 4.08 -2.99 22.17
C GLU A 158 3.35 -3.45 20.91
N LEU A 159 4.07 -3.78 19.84
CA LEU A 159 3.46 -4.35 18.63
C LEU A 159 2.69 -5.63 18.95
N LEU A 160 3.29 -6.53 19.73
CA LEU A 160 2.65 -7.78 20.12
C LEU A 160 1.38 -7.53 20.96
N GLU A 161 1.42 -6.59 21.91
CA GLU A 161 0.24 -6.18 22.70
C GLU A 161 -0.88 -5.59 21.83
N GLU A 162 -0.52 -4.76 20.84
CA GLU A 162 -1.45 -4.17 19.88
C GLU A 162 -2.13 -5.25 19.03
N LEU A 163 -1.38 -6.26 18.56
CA LEU A 163 -1.93 -7.41 17.84
C LEU A 163 -2.82 -8.28 18.73
N CYS A 164 -2.42 -8.54 19.97
CA CYS A 164 -3.21 -9.31 20.94
C CYS A 164 -4.54 -8.62 21.30
N THR A 165 -4.65 -7.30 21.08
CA THR A 165 -5.91 -6.56 21.22
C THR A 165 -6.68 -6.50 19.90
N TYR A 166 -6.02 -6.22 18.77
CA TYR A 166 -6.66 -6.10 17.46
C TYR A 166 -7.28 -7.41 16.95
N LEU A 167 -6.54 -8.52 17.04
CA LEU A 167 -6.93 -9.77 16.39
C LEU A 167 -8.22 -10.39 16.97
N PRO A 168 -8.45 -10.43 18.30
CA PRO A 168 -9.72 -10.90 18.86
C PRO A 168 -10.90 -9.98 18.55
N GLU A 169 -10.68 -8.68 18.37
CA GLU A 169 -11.73 -7.74 17.94
C GLU A 169 -12.13 -7.98 16.48
N ARG A 170 -11.13 -8.08 15.60
CA ARG A 170 -11.34 -8.21 14.15
C ARG A 170 -11.76 -9.62 13.73
N TYR A 171 -11.18 -10.65 14.35
CA TYR A 171 -11.32 -12.07 14.01
C TYR A 171 -11.72 -12.92 15.24
N PRO A 172 -12.87 -12.64 15.89
CA PRO A 172 -13.26 -13.31 17.13
C PRO A 172 -13.55 -14.80 16.97
N SER A 173 -13.84 -15.28 15.75
CA SER A 173 -14.01 -16.72 15.46
C SER A 173 -12.70 -17.49 15.58
N MET A 174 -11.56 -16.81 15.40
CA MET A 174 -10.23 -17.41 15.39
C MET A 174 -9.41 -17.11 16.64
N PHE A 175 -9.49 -15.88 17.16
CA PHE A 175 -8.69 -15.46 18.30
C PHE A 175 -9.54 -15.13 19.52
N THR A 176 -9.01 -15.49 20.69
CA THR A 176 -9.59 -15.11 21.98
C THR A 176 -8.51 -14.40 22.80
N LYS A 177 -8.83 -13.21 23.31
CA LYS A 177 -7.94 -12.52 24.26
C LYS A 177 -7.95 -13.29 25.59
N THR A 178 -6.77 -13.52 26.16
CA THR A 178 -6.62 -14.12 27.49
C THR A 178 -6.18 -13.05 28.50
N ALA A 179 -6.14 -13.39 29.79
CA ALA A 179 -5.65 -12.49 30.82
C ALA A 179 -4.17 -12.10 30.62
N THR A 180 -3.38 -12.97 29.96
CA THR A 180 -1.93 -12.84 29.81
C THR A 180 -1.47 -12.74 28.36
N GLY A 181 -2.38 -12.68 27.38
CA GLY A 181 -2.07 -12.60 25.96
C GLY A 181 -3.22 -13.03 25.06
N ILE A 182 -3.00 -14.04 24.23
CA ILE A 182 -3.94 -14.45 23.17
C ILE A 182 -3.90 -15.96 22.93
N THR A 183 -5.07 -16.53 22.61
CA THR A 183 -5.21 -17.90 22.11
C THR A 183 -5.64 -17.85 20.65
N ASN A 184 -4.91 -18.56 19.79
CA ASN A 184 -5.34 -18.88 18.43
C ASN A 184 -6.07 -20.23 18.46
N LYS A 185 -7.39 -20.19 18.28
CA LYS A 185 -8.27 -21.37 18.34
C LYS A 185 -8.10 -22.31 17.16
N VAL A 186 -7.59 -21.80 16.04
CA VAL A 186 -7.43 -22.59 14.81
C VAL A 186 -6.14 -23.43 14.87
N THR A 187 -5.07 -22.89 15.46
CA THR A 187 -3.80 -23.62 15.66
C THR A 187 -3.68 -24.28 17.03
N ASN A 188 -4.62 -24.00 17.95
CA ASN A 188 -4.60 -24.41 19.36
C ASN A 188 -3.40 -23.89 20.17
N GLU A 189 -2.83 -22.75 19.75
CA GLU A 189 -1.69 -22.13 20.42
C GLU A 189 -2.16 -21.04 21.37
N THR A 190 -1.53 -20.96 22.55
CA THR A 190 -1.76 -19.88 23.50
C THR A 190 -0.44 -19.20 23.84
N PHE A 191 -0.41 -17.89 23.69
CA PHE A 191 0.79 -17.09 23.89
C PHE A 191 0.61 -16.22 25.14
N ASN A 192 1.49 -16.43 26.12
CA ASN A 192 1.61 -15.55 27.28
C ASN A 192 2.64 -14.47 26.98
N ILE A 193 2.17 -13.25 26.77
CA ILE A 193 2.99 -12.08 26.42
C ILE A 193 3.40 -11.26 27.64
N THR A 194 2.92 -11.63 28.84
CA THR A 194 3.19 -10.93 30.10
C THR A 194 4.28 -11.61 30.94
N GLN A 195 4.56 -12.89 30.69
CA GLN A 195 5.64 -13.62 31.34
C GLN A 195 7.00 -12.96 31.06
N ARG A 196 7.88 -12.94 32.06
CA ARG A 196 9.26 -12.45 31.94
C ARG A 196 10.24 -13.49 32.53
N PRO A 197 11.31 -13.86 31.79
CA PRO A 197 11.57 -13.50 30.39
C PRO A 197 10.49 -14.06 29.46
N LEU A 198 10.31 -13.43 28.29
CA LEU A 198 9.40 -13.96 27.28
C LEU A 198 9.91 -15.33 26.80
N PRO A 199 9.01 -16.29 26.51
CA PRO A 199 9.41 -17.62 26.03
C PRO A 199 10.12 -17.62 24.68
N GLU A 200 9.79 -16.65 23.82
CA GLU A 200 10.40 -16.45 22.49
C GLU A 200 10.50 -14.95 22.18
N ASP A 201 11.21 -14.59 21.10
CA ASP A 201 11.30 -13.20 20.63
C ASP A 201 9.88 -12.66 20.33
N PRO A 202 9.49 -11.48 20.84
CA PRO A 202 8.16 -10.92 20.60
C PRO A 202 7.82 -10.75 19.10
N MET A 203 8.82 -10.52 18.24
CA MET A 203 8.60 -10.46 16.80
C MET A 203 8.26 -11.84 16.22
N ALA A 204 8.80 -12.93 16.77
CA ALA A 204 8.47 -14.30 16.36
C ALA A 204 7.02 -14.64 16.74
N THR A 205 6.61 -14.33 17.98
CA THR A 205 5.21 -14.49 18.41
C THR A 205 4.27 -13.64 17.55
N ALA A 206 4.58 -12.36 17.35
CA ALA A 206 3.78 -11.45 16.53
C ALA A 206 3.62 -11.99 15.10
N ALA A 207 4.71 -12.50 14.51
CA ALA A 207 4.69 -13.09 13.18
C ALA A 207 3.83 -14.35 13.10
N ARG A 208 3.77 -15.19 14.13
CA ARG A 208 2.89 -16.37 14.13
C ARG A 208 1.40 -16.01 14.19
N LEU A 209 1.06 -14.82 14.67
CA LEU A 209 -0.32 -14.36 14.75
C LEU A 209 -0.88 -13.81 13.43
N VAL A 210 -0.03 -13.42 12.48
CA VAL A 210 -0.45 -12.74 11.23
C VAL A 210 0.21 -13.31 9.98
N GLN A 211 -0.40 -13.11 8.80
CA GLN A 211 0.20 -13.52 7.52
C GLN A 211 1.29 -12.55 7.02
N ASP A 212 1.27 -11.30 7.49
CA ASP A 212 2.25 -10.26 7.15
C ASP A 212 3.66 -10.58 7.67
N ASP A 213 4.69 -10.25 6.90
CA ASP A 213 6.01 -9.99 7.49
C ASP A 213 6.00 -8.65 8.25
N LEU A 214 6.84 -8.54 9.28
CA LEU A 214 6.83 -7.41 10.21
C LEU A 214 8.23 -6.79 10.33
N ALA A 215 8.31 -5.47 10.29
CA ALA A 215 9.55 -4.72 10.52
C ALA A 215 9.29 -3.48 11.37
N LEU A 216 10.19 -3.17 12.30
CA LEU A 216 10.16 -1.98 13.14
C LEU A 216 11.29 -1.03 12.77
N MET A 217 10.89 0.18 12.38
CA MET A 217 11.79 1.28 12.11
C MET A 217 11.78 2.25 13.29
N ILE A 218 12.94 2.49 13.90
CA ILE A 218 13.08 3.34 15.09
C ILE A 218 13.98 4.54 14.76
N GLU A 219 13.56 5.73 15.17
CA GLU A 219 14.37 6.94 14.96
C GLU A 219 15.49 7.01 16.00
N ARG A 220 16.71 7.34 15.58
CA ARG A 220 17.85 7.61 16.48
C ARG A 220 18.13 9.11 16.59
N ALA A 221 19.10 9.47 17.43
CA ALA A 221 19.46 10.86 17.74
C ALA A 221 19.93 11.68 16.52
N ASP A 222 20.35 11.02 15.43
CA ASP A 222 20.66 11.66 14.15
C ASP A 222 19.42 12.02 13.32
N GLY A 223 18.22 11.59 13.75
CA GLY A 223 16.96 11.82 13.06
C GLY A 223 16.69 10.86 11.90
N GLU A 224 17.52 9.83 11.75
CA GLU A 224 17.34 8.77 10.78
C GLU A 224 16.59 7.58 11.41
N TYR A 225 15.88 6.82 10.57
CA TYR A 225 15.12 5.64 10.98
C TYR A 225 15.89 4.37 10.66
N TYR A 226 16.03 3.48 11.63
CA TYR A 226 16.81 2.25 11.54
C TYR A 226 15.93 1.00 11.68
N LEU A 227 16.21 -0.03 10.89
CA LEU A 227 15.56 -1.33 11.02
C LEU A 227 16.17 -2.10 12.21
N LEU A 228 15.46 -2.10 13.34
CA LEU A 228 15.99 -2.64 14.61
C LEU A 228 15.20 -3.80 15.19
N ALA A 229 14.05 -4.13 14.62
CA ALA A 229 13.39 -5.41 14.86
C ALA A 229 12.68 -5.87 13.59
N GLY A 230 12.63 -7.18 13.37
CA GLY A 230 11.98 -7.73 12.20
C GLY A 230 11.68 -9.21 12.33
N ALA A 231 10.57 -9.62 11.74
CA ALA A 231 10.25 -10.99 11.38
C ALA A 231 9.93 -11.01 9.89
N VAL A 232 10.97 -11.21 9.08
CA VAL A 232 10.96 -11.18 7.62
C VAL A 232 11.15 -12.62 7.14
N LEU A 233 10.03 -13.31 6.97
CA LEU A 233 9.97 -14.75 6.78
C LEU A 233 9.53 -15.11 5.36
N LEU A 234 8.81 -14.21 4.69
CA LEU A 234 8.17 -14.43 3.39
C LEU A 234 8.51 -13.36 2.35
N ALA A 235 9.63 -12.65 2.51
CA ALA A 235 10.03 -11.49 1.70
C ALA A 235 10.29 -11.80 0.22
N GLY A 236 10.61 -13.04 -0.14
CA GLY A 236 10.83 -13.48 -1.53
C GLY A 236 12.14 -13.01 -2.16
N PHE A 237 12.56 -11.75 -1.94
CA PHE A 237 13.65 -11.11 -2.70
C PHE A 237 14.70 -10.36 -1.87
N TRP A 238 14.58 -10.34 -0.54
CA TRP A 238 15.56 -9.69 0.34
C TRP A 238 15.57 -10.35 1.71
N ARG A 239 16.67 -10.14 2.45
CA ARG A 239 16.93 -10.80 3.74
C ARG A 239 17.00 -9.78 4.85
N LEU A 240 16.47 -10.12 6.03
CA LEU A 240 16.61 -9.29 7.22
C LEU A 240 18.09 -9.08 7.57
N SER A 241 18.89 -10.15 7.53
CA SER A 241 20.33 -10.11 7.84
C SER A 241 21.11 -9.06 7.04
N ASP A 242 20.69 -8.80 5.80
CA ASP A 242 21.38 -7.85 4.91
C ASP A 242 21.04 -6.40 5.23
N LYS A 243 19.91 -6.17 5.92
CA LYS A 243 19.31 -4.84 6.11
C LYS A 243 19.19 -4.44 7.58
N PHE A 244 19.36 -5.39 8.50
CA PHE A 244 19.25 -5.15 9.94
C PHE A 244 20.30 -4.13 10.40
N GLY A 245 19.88 -3.16 11.20
CA GLY A 245 20.75 -2.09 11.68
C GLY A 245 21.07 -1.01 10.65
N MET A 246 20.60 -1.12 9.39
CA MET A 246 20.75 -0.06 8.40
C MET A 246 19.70 1.03 8.59
N ARG A 247 20.07 2.25 8.18
CA ARG A 247 19.13 3.38 8.07
C ARG A 247 18.22 3.21 6.85
N LEU A 248 17.03 3.81 6.90
CA LEU A 248 15.99 3.70 5.88
C LEU A 248 16.50 4.04 4.47
N SER A 249 17.30 5.10 4.33
CA SER A 249 17.93 5.51 3.08
C SER A 249 18.91 4.47 2.52
N GLU A 250 19.67 3.83 3.40
CA GLU A 250 20.65 2.81 3.06
C GLU A 250 20.00 1.48 2.68
N ILE A 251 18.91 1.09 3.35
CA ILE A 251 18.12 -0.11 2.98
C ILE A 251 17.69 -0.03 1.50
N HIS A 252 17.18 1.13 1.08
CA HIS A 252 16.69 1.34 -0.28
C HIS A 252 17.83 1.56 -1.29
N THR A 253 18.90 2.24 -0.90
CA THR A 253 20.06 2.46 -1.78
C THR A 253 20.82 1.17 -2.03
N SER A 254 21.07 0.37 -1.01
CA SER A 254 21.76 -0.94 -1.12
C SER A 254 20.89 -2.01 -1.77
N GLY A 255 19.57 -1.77 -1.88
CA GLY A 255 18.66 -2.60 -2.67
C GLY A 255 18.48 -2.10 -4.10
N ASP A 256 19.25 -1.11 -4.55
CA ASP A 256 19.17 -0.52 -5.91
C ASP A 256 17.75 -0.10 -6.33
N VAL A 257 16.97 0.43 -5.38
CA VAL A 257 15.60 0.88 -5.68
C VAL A 257 15.65 2.01 -6.73
N PRO A 258 15.00 1.84 -7.90
CA PRO A 258 15.10 2.79 -8.99
C PRO A 258 14.67 4.20 -8.59
N GLN A 259 15.48 5.18 -8.99
CA GLN A 259 15.23 6.62 -8.77
C GLN A 259 15.10 7.03 -7.29
N PHE A 260 15.48 6.17 -6.33
CA PHE A 260 15.28 6.41 -4.90
C PHE A 260 15.93 7.72 -4.42
N LYS A 261 17.26 7.85 -4.58
CA LYS A 261 18.03 9.02 -4.13
C LYS A 261 17.48 10.34 -4.66
N ASN A 262 17.12 10.36 -5.94
CA ASN A 262 16.74 11.60 -6.63
C ASN A 262 15.25 11.95 -6.49
N LYS A 263 14.36 10.97 -6.32
CA LYS A 263 12.90 11.21 -6.33
C LYS A 263 12.17 10.84 -5.03
N LEU A 264 12.63 9.83 -4.30
CA LEU A 264 11.86 9.25 -3.19
C LEU A 264 12.44 9.58 -1.82
N GLU A 265 13.77 9.59 -1.68
CA GLU A 265 14.47 9.63 -0.38
C GLU A 265 13.96 10.76 0.51
N LYS A 266 14.06 12.01 0.02
CA LYS A 266 13.60 13.19 0.78
C LYS A 266 12.13 13.09 1.15
N GLY A 267 11.27 12.62 0.25
CA GLY A 267 9.84 12.48 0.51
C GLY A 267 9.56 11.43 1.58
N MET A 268 10.22 10.28 1.48
CA MET A 268 10.08 9.16 2.40
C MET A 268 10.57 9.50 3.81
N MET A 269 11.78 10.07 3.94
CA MET A 269 12.33 10.45 5.24
C MET A 269 11.44 11.48 5.94
N ASN A 270 10.96 12.47 5.19
CA ASN A 270 10.03 13.46 5.70
C ASN A 270 8.67 12.88 6.11
N PHE A 271 8.18 11.89 5.37
CA PHE A 271 6.95 11.19 5.69
C PHE A 271 7.11 10.41 7.00
N PHE A 272 8.17 9.60 7.13
CA PHE A 272 8.46 8.85 8.34
C PHE A 272 8.53 9.75 9.55
N ARG A 273 9.23 10.88 9.49
CA ARG A 273 9.30 11.85 10.60
C ARG A 273 7.95 12.42 11.01
N ARG A 274 7.05 12.64 10.05
CA ARG A 274 5.74 13.28 10.25
C ARG A 274 4.63 12.32 10.66
N LEU A 275 4.72 11.05 10.25
CA LEU A 275 3.68 10.03 10.49
C LEU A 275 3.21 10.05 11.94
N ARG A 276 1.91 10.22 12.18
CA ARG A 276 1.33 10.26 13.53
C ARG A 276 0.68 8.93 13.90
N PRO A 277 0.58 8.57 15.19
CA PRO A 277 -0.07 7.33 15.63
C PRO A 277 -1.51 7.16 15.09
N GLU A 278 -2.25 8.26 14.94
CA GLU A 278 -3.63 8.28 14.47
C GLU A 278 -3.81 8.26 12.93
N GLU A 279 -2.73 8.35 12.15
CA GLU A 279 -2.77 8.43 10.68
C GLU A 279 -1.99 7.29 10.00
N PRO A 280 -2.36 6.02 10.22
CA PRO A 280 -1.73 4.92 9.50
C PRO A 280 -2.01 5.01 8.00
N VAL A 281 -1.09 4.47 7.20
CA VAL A 281 -1.19 4.49 5.75
C VAL A 281 -0.98 3.10 5.15
N LEU A 282 -1.47 2.94 3.93
CA LEU A 282 -1.27 1.77 3.09
C LEU A 282 -0.57 2.16 1.79
N ARG A 283 0.11 1.19 1.20
CA ARG A 283 0.48 1.19 -0.21
C ARG A 283 0.46 -0.24 -0.73
N ASN A 284 0.50 -0.38 -2.04
CA ASN A 284 0.71 -1.67 -2.66
C ASN A 284 1.99 -1.64 -3.49
N ASN A 285 2.64 -2.79 -3.60
CA ASN A 285 3.74 -3.05 -4.50
C ASN A 285 3.51 -4.41 -5.16
N TYR A 286 4.17 -4.69 -6.27
CA TYR A 286 4.06 -6.00 -6.91
C TYR A 286 5.32 -6.37 -7.68
N PHE A 287 5.52 -7.67 -7.87
CA PHE A 287 6.61 -8.27 -8.64
C PHE A 287 6.09 -9.49 -9.40
N ILE A 288 6.86 -9.88 -10.42
CA ILE A 288 6.71 -11.20 -11.03
C ILE A 288 7.83 -12.07 -10.45
N GLN A 289 7.45 -13.25 -10.00
CA GLN A 289 8.37 -14.29 -9.57
C GLN A 289 8.31 -15.44 -10.58
N VAL A 290 9.43 -16.05 -10.91
CA VAL A 290 9.50 -17.15 -11.89
C VAL A 290 9.73 -18.50 -11.23
N ASP A 291 9.19 -18.67 -10.03
CA ASP A 291 9.08 -19.91 -9.27
C ASP A 291 7.93 -19.80 -8.26
N ASP A 292 7.56 -20.90 -7.62
CA ASP A 292 6.42 -21.02 -6.70
C ASP A 292 6.81 -20.93 -5.21
N ASN A 293 8.07 -20.56 -4.91
CA ASN A 293 8.56 -20.52 -3.53
C ASN A 293 8.23 -19.18 -2.86
N LEU A 294 7.12 -19.15 -2.13
CA LEU A 294 6.62 -17.96 -1.42
C LEU A 294 7.70 -17.29 -0.54
N ALA A 295 8.46 -18.09 0.19
CA ALA A 295 9.35 -17.57 1.22
C ALA A 295 10.62 -16.92 0.64
N TRP A 296 11.22 -17.56 -0.36
CA TRP A 296 12.43 -17.11 -1.04
C TRP A 296 12.43 -17.60 -2.48
N SER A 297 12.61 -16.69 -3.44
CA SER A 297 12.67 -17.05 -4.85
C SER A 297 14.01 -17.71 -5.16
N GLY A 298 13.99 -18.98 -5.58
CA GLY A 298 15.20 -19.67 -6.03
C GLY A 298 15.79 -19.06 -7.31
N SER A 299 14.99 -18.30 -8.05
CA SER A 299 15.38 -17.61 -9.28
C SER A 299 16.47 -16.56 -9.07
N ILE A 300 16.56 -15.99 -7.87
CA ILE A 300 17.60 -15.00 -7.49
C ILE A 300 18.77 -15.63 -6.72
N GLY A 301 18.90 -16.95 -6.79
CA GLY A 301 19.96 -17.72 -6.16
C GLY A 301 19.55 -18.30 -4.80
N SER A 302 20.47 -19.04 -4.18
CA SER A 302 20.28 -19.55 -2.82
C SER A 302 20.12 -18.39 -1.83
N GLU A 303 19.26 -18.56 -0.82
CA GLU A 303 19.07 -17.55 0.24
C GLU A 303 20.34 -17.32 1.07
N ASP A 304 21.26 -18.28 1.10
CA ASP A 304 22.55 -18.15 1.77
C ASP A 304 23.68 -17.72 0.83
N ALA A 305 23.39 -17.40 -0.44
CA ALA A 305 24.38 -16.87 -1.36
C ALA A 305 24.87 -15.47 -0.92
N GLU A 306 26.13 -15.13 -1.18
CA GLU A 306 26.66 -13.81 -0.79
C GLU A 306 25.91 -12.67 -1.48
N THR A 307 25.57 -12.84 -2.75
CA THR A 307 24.86 -11.84 -3.56
C THR A 307 23.53 -12.39 -4.04
N VAL A 308 22.54 -11.49 -4.11
CA VAL A 308 21.20 -11.77 -4.62
C VAL A 308 21.10 -11.09 -5.98
N SER A 309 20.77 -11.84 -7.03
CA SER A 309 20.72 -11.28 -8.38
C SER A 309 19.77 -12.02 -9.30
N TRP A 310 19.01 -11.28 -10.10
CA TRP A 310 18.26 -11.85 -11.21
C TRP A 310 19.14 -12.56 -12.24
N ASN A 311 20.46 -12.32 -12.27
CA ASN A 311 21.35 -12.97 -13.22
C ASN A 311 21.40 -14.50 -13.08
N THR A 312 21.06 -15.04 -11.91
CA THR A 312 20.95 -16.49 -11.68
C THR A 312 19.66 -17.09 -12.23
N ALA A 313 18.67 -16.27 -12.57
CA ALA A 313 17.38 -16.76 -13.05
C ALA A 313 17.53 -17.33 -14.46
N GLU A 314 16.94 -18.50 -14.66
CA GLU A 314 16.71 -19.06 -15.98
C GLU A 314 15.82 -18.11 -16.78
N LYS A 315 16.25 -17.78 -18.00
CA LYS A 315 15.49 -16.90 -18.89
C LYS A 315 14.38 -17.70 -19.57
N ASN A 316 13.19 -17.11 -19.68
CA ASN A 316 12.06 -17.63 -20.44
C ASN A 316 11.59 -19.01 -19.97
N ARG A 317 11.49 -19.20 -18.64
CA ARG A 317 10.80 -20.37 -18.06
C ARG A 317 9.36 -20.45 -18.57
N ALA A 318 8.77 -21.64 -18.51
CA ALA A 318 7.37 -21.84 -18.90
C ALA A 318 6.41 -21.04 -18.00
N ILE A 319 5.26 -20.64 -18.55
CA ILE A 319 4.31 -19.71 -17.91
C ILE A 319 3.77 -20.25 -16.58
N GLU A 320 3.72 -21.57 -16.39
CA GLU A 320 3.28 -22.23 -15.16
C GLU A 320 4.20 -21.91 -13.97
N ASN A 321 5.44 -21.50 -14.23
CA ASN A 321 6.38 -21.06 -13.21
C ASN A 321 6.24 -19.56 -12.87
N HIS A 322 5.36 -18.82 -13.55
CA HIS A 322 5.22 -17.39 -13.32
C HIS A 322 4.14 -17.12 -12.27
N PHE A 323 4.53 -16.42 -11.21
CA PHE A 323 3.68 -16.05 -10.10
C PHE A 323 3.62 -14.54 -9.97
N PHE A 324 2.41 -14.03 -9.79
CA PHE A 324 2.16 -12.66 -9.40
C PHE A 324 2.31 -12.53 -7.89
N ARG A 325 3.29 -11.76 -7.46
CA ARG A 325 3.53 -11.42 -6.07
C ARG A 325 3.05 -9.99 -5.81
N SER A 326 1.98 -9.83 -5.06
CA SER A 326 1.47 -8.52 -4.64
C SER A 326 1.72 -8.32 -3.15
N GLU A 327 2.20 -7.15 -2.76
CA GLU A 327 2.46 -6.80 -1.38
C GLU A 327 1.56 -5.65 -0.99
N ARG A 328 0.67 -5.90 -0.02
CA ARG A 328 -0.07 -4.85 0.67
C ARG A 328 0.73 -4.45 1.89
N GLN A 329 1.17 -3.21 1.91
CA GLN A 329 2.11 -2.71 2.89
C GLN A 329 1.44 -1.66 3.76
N SER A 330 1.49 -1.82 5.08
CA SER A 330 0.99 -0.81 6.02
C SER A 330 2.14 -0.14 6.78
N LEU A 331 2.00 1.16 7.05
CA LEU A 331 2.89 1.91 7.93
C LEU A 331 2.07 2.56 9.04
N ARG A 332 2.43 2.25 10.27
CA ARG A 332 1.76 2.77 11.47
C ARG A 332 2.81 3.14 12.51
N ARG A 333 2.66 4.30 13.15
CA ARG A 333 3.46 4.62 14.34
C ARG A 333 2.82 4.07 15.62
N LEU A 334 3.62 3.41 16.44
CA LEU A 334 3.22 2.96 17.77
C LEU A 334 3.18 4.13 18.77
N PRO A 335 2.08 4.30 19.53
CA PRO A 335 1.91 5.47 20.40
C PRO A 335 2.88 5.51 21.58
N ARG A 336 3.26 4.37 22.18
CA ARG A 336 4.10 4.33 23.38
C ARG A 336 5.59 4.41 23.07
N SER A 337 6.07 3.59 22.13
CA SER A 337 7.50 3.53 21.74
C SER A 337 7.89 4.51 20.63
N GLY A 338 6.93 4.95 19.81
CA GLY A 338 7.22 5.81 18.65
C GLY A 338 7.79 5.08 17.44
N ALA A 339 8.02 3.77 17.53
CA ALA A 339 8.48 2.96 16.42
C ALA A 339 7.46 2.95 15.28
N VAL A 340 7.95 2.94 14.04
CA VAL A 340 7.10 2.78 12.85
C VAL A 340 7.07 1.29 12.49
N VAL A 341 5.90 0.69 12.64
CA VAL A 341 5.59 -0.68 12.22
C VAL A 341 5.36 -0.65 10.72
N PHE A 342 6.09 -1.49 10.01
CA PHE A 342 5.89 -1.81 8.61
C PHE A 342 5.40 -3.25 8.50
N THR A 343 4.16 -3.44 8.03
CA THR A 343 3.62 -4.77 7.74
C THR A 343 3.63 -5.02 6.24
N ILE A 344 3.93 -6.25 5.84
CA ILE A 344 4.06 -6.65 4.43
C ILE A 344 3.23 -7.91 4.21
N ARG A 345 1.95 -7.74 3.86
CA ARG A 345 1.07 -8.85 3.48
C ARG A 345 1.34 -9.24 2.02
N THR A 346 1.94 -10.42 1.85
CA THR A 346 2.23 -10.98 0.52
C THR A 346 1.08 -11.84 0.01
N TYR A 347 0.48 -11.46 -1.12
CA TYR A 347 -0.40 -12.31 -1.93
C TYR A 347 0.42 -12.91 -3.06
N PHE A 348 0.25 -14.22 -3.29
CA PHE A 348 1.12 -14.97 -4.19
C PHE A 348 0.28 -15.96 -4.98
N GLU A 349 0.06 -15.65 -6.25
CA GLU A 349 -0.89 -16.33 -7.12
C GLU A 349 -0.21 -16.69 -8.46
N PRO A 350 -0.49 -17.86 -9.05
CA PRO A 350 0.02 -18.18 -10.37
C PRO A 350 -0.57 -17.22 -11.42
N ILE A 351 0.25 -16.78 -12.38
CA ILE A 351 -0.19 -15.88 -13.46
C ILE A 351 -1.35 -16.50 -14.23
N THR A 352 -1.31 -17.82 -14.45
CA THR A 352 -2.36 -18.60 -15.12
C THR A 352 -3.73 -18.51 -14.45
N SER A 353 -3.81 -18.17 -13.16
CA SER A 353 -5.06 -17.94 -12.44
C SER A 353 -5.54 -16.50 -12.60
N ILE A 354 -4.66 -15.51 -12.41
CA ILE A 354 -5.08 -14.10 -12.41
C ILE A 354 -5.49 -13.59 -13.79
N VAL A 355 -5.01 -14.19 -14.87
CA VAL A 355 -5.35 -13.78 -16.24
C VAL A 355 -6.80 -14.10 -16.62
N GLU A 356 -7.47 -14.96 -15.87
CA GLU A 356 -8.89 -15.26 -16.06
C GLU A 356 -9.78 -14.12 -15.53
N GLU A 357 -9.23 -13.23 -14.69
CA GLU A 357 -9.91 -12.02 -14.23
C GLU A 357 -10.04 -11.03 -15.40
N PRO A 358 -11.25 -10.52 -15.69
CA PRO A 358 -11.44 -9.52 -16.74
C PRO A 358 -10.48 -8.34 -16.60
N TYR A 359 -9.96 -7.84 -17.72
CA TYR A 359 -9.06 -6.69 -17.82
C TYR A 359 -7.64 -6.88 -17.24
N VAL A 360 -7.41 -7.87 -16.37
CA VAL A 360 -6.09 -8.13 -15.80
C VAL A 360 -5.00 -8.39 -16.83
N PRO A 361 -5.16 -9.30 -17.83
CA PRO A 361 -4.06 -9.62 -18.73
C PRO A 361 -3.58 -8.41 -19.54
N GLY A 362 -4.51 -7.65 -20.14
CA GLY A 362 -4.18 -6.46 -20.94
C GLY A 362 -3.52 -5.36 -20.10
N ARG A 363 -4.09 -5.06 -18.93
CA ARG A 363 -3.55 -4.04 -18.02
C ARG A 363 -2.19 -4.41 -17.44
N LEU A 364 -1.96 -5.68 -17.11
CA LEU A 364 -0.66 -6.14 -16.62
C LEU A 364 0.40 -6.08 -17.72
N ALA A 365 0.05 -6.50 -18.94
CA ALA A 365 0.97 -6.45 -20.08
C ALA A 365 1.39 -5.00 -20.37
N ASP A 366 0.42 -4.08 -20.43
CA ASP A 366 0.68 -2.66 -20.67
C ASP A 366 1.50 -2.01 -19.53
N ALA A 367 1.20 -2.36 -18.27
CA ALA A 367 1.99 -1.92 -17.13
C ALA A 367 3.46 -2.37 -17.24
N ILE A 368 3.71 -3.64 -17.57
CA ILE A 368 5.07 -4.18 -17.75
C ILE A 368 5.79 -3.49 -18.91
N ARG A 369 5.09 -3.21 -20.02
CA ARG A 369 5.63 -2.45 -21.16
C ARG A 369 6.03 -1.03 -20.77
N SER A 370 5.26 -0.39 -19.89
CA SER A 370 5.51 0.99 -19.42
C SER A 370 6.71 1.17 -18.49
N TRP A 371 7.27 0.07 -17.95
CA TRP A 371 8.46 0.15 -17.10
C TRP A 371 9.68 0.62 -17.90
N GLY A 372 10.30 1.71 -17.43
CA GLY A 372 11.62 2.13 -17.90
C GLY A 372 12.71 1.10 -17.56
N ASP A 373 13.86 1.22 -18.21
CA ASP A 373 14.95 0.24 -18.12
C ASP A 373 15.43 -0.02 -16.68
N ASP A 374 15.45 1.01 -15.83
CA ASP A 374 15.86 0.91 -14.43
C ASP A 374 14.87 0.05 -13.62
N VAL A 375 13.57 0.29 -13.75
CA VAL A 375 12.51 -0.52 -13.13
C VAL A 375 12.50 -1.93 -13.70
N GLY A 376 12.64 -2.06 -15.02
CA GLY A 376 12.72 -3.35 -15.70
C GLY A 376 13.87 -4.21 -15.18
N ARG A 377 15.08 -3.67 -15.07
CA ARG A 377 16.24 -4.38 -14.51
C ARG A 377 16.03 -4.76 -13.04
N TYR A 378 15.56 -3.81 -12.22
CA TYR A 378 15.30 -4.04 -10.81
C TYR A 378 14.28 -5.18 -10.57
N LYS A 379 13.24 -5.25 -11.40
CA LYS A 379 12.21 -6.30 -11.32
C LYS A 379 12.53 -7.55 -12.15
N GLY A 380 13.73 -7.67 -12.71
CA GLY A 380 14.15 -8.85 -13.48
C GLY A 380 13.41 -9.05 -14.81
N LYS A 381 12.79 -7.99 -15.37
CA LYS A 381 11.93 -8.04 -16.57
C LYS A 381 12.53 -8.85 -17.71
N GLU A 382 13.83 -8.68 -17.97
CA GLU A 382 14.54 -9.38 -19.05
C GLU A 382 14.47 -10.91 -18.96
N LYS A 383 14.26 -11.45 -17.75
CA LYS A 383 14.24 -12.90 -17.51
C LYS A 383 12.92 -13.56 -17.89
N TYR A 384 11.83 -12.82 -17.94
CA TYR A 384 10.49 -13.39 -18.13
C TYR A 384 9.61 -12.68 -19.15
N GLN A 385 9.97 -11.47 -19.59
CA GLN A 385 9.07 -10.64 -20.38
C GLN A 385 8.60 -11.30 -21.68
N ASP A 386 9.43 -12.10 -22.35
CA ASP A 386 9.08 -12.65 -23.66
C ASP A 386 7.90 -13.62 -23.52
N VAL A 387 8.04 -14.62 -22.65
CA VAL A 387 7.00 -15.62 -22.36
C VAL A 387 5.79 -14.97 -21.70
N LEU A 388 6.02 -14.07 -20.74
CA LEU A 388 4.94 -13.46 -19.99
C LEU A 388 4.08 -12.55 -20.87
N LEU A 389 4.69 -11.66 -21.67
CA LEU A 389 3.94 -10.73 -22.50
C LEU A 389 3.19 -11.44 -23.62
N GLU A 390 3.80 -12.46 -24.25
CA GLU A 390 3.10 -13.28 -25.25
C GLU A 390 1.84 -13.93 -24.65
N PHE A 391 1.96 -14.54 -23.47
CA PHE A 391 0.82 -15.17 -22.81
C PHE A 391 -0.26 -14.16 -22.39
N LEU A 392 0.14 -13.00 -21.84
CA LEU A 392 -0.80 -11.96 -21.44
C LEU A 392 -1.54 -11.36 -22.63
N ASP A 393 -0.85 -11.14 -23.75
CA ASP A 393 -1.47 -10.62 -24.98
C ASP A 393 -2.48 -11.61 -25.53
N GLU A 394 -2.14 -12.91 -25.54
CA GLU A 394 -3.07 -13.95 -25.99
C GLU A 394 -4.32 -14.00 -25.10
N LYS A 395 -4.15 -13.98 -23.78
CA LYS A 395 -5.28 -13.96 -22.84
C LYS A 395 -6.12 -12.69 -22.96
N HIS A 396 -5.49 -11.55 -23.19
CA HIS A 396 -6.20 -10.30 -23.43
C HIS A 396 -7.02 -10.37 -24.73
N ARG A 397 -6.43 -10.87 -25.82
CA ARG A 397 -7.12 -11.07 -27.10
C ARG A 397 -8.34 -11.98 -26.93
N VAL A 398 -8.19 -13.10 -26.23
CA VAL A 398 -9.31 -14.03 -25.93
C VAL A 398 -10.42 -13.32 -25.15
N GLN A 399 -10.09 -12.49 -24.15
CA GLN A 399 -11.12 -11.72 -23.42
C GLN A 399 -11.86 -10.74 -24.34
N VAL A 400 -11.14 -10.01 -25.21
CA VAL A 400 -11.72 -9.03 -26.14
C VAL A 400 -12.58 -9.71 -27.21
N GLU A 401 -12.10 -10.80 -27.82
CA GLU A 401 -12.88 -11.61 -28.77
C GLU A 401 -14.12 -12.24 -28.10
N GLY A 402 -14.02 -12.53 -26.79
CA GLY A 402 -15.12 -12.97 -25.94
C GLY A 402 -16.12 -11.87 -25.53
N GLY A 403 -15.94 -10.63 -26.00
CA GLY A 403 -16.87 -9.51 -25.77
C GLY A 403 -16.50 -8.57 -24.63
N LEU A 404 -15.28 -8.63 -24.09
CA LEU A 404 -14.80 -7.66 -23.11
C LEU A 404 -14.70 -6.25 -23.72
N GLU A 405 -15.49 -5.31 -23.20
CA GLU A 405 -15.42 -3.89 -23.58
C GLU A 405 -14.34 -3.17 -22.78
N VAL A 406 -13.15 -2.99 -23.39
CA VAL A 406 -11.96 -2.39 -22.75
C VAL A 406 -12.22 -0.98 -22.19
N GLU A 407 -12.96 -0.15 -22.94
CA GLU A 407 -13.26 1.23 -22.56
C GLU A 407 -14.12 1.36 -21.28
N LYS A 408 -14.81 0.28 -20.88
CA LYS A 408 -15.65 0.26 -19.68
C LYS A 408 -14.90 -0.11 -18.41
N GLU A 409 -13.61 -0.42 -18.49
CA GLU A 409 -12.85 -0.88 -17.34
C GLU A 409 -12.95 0.10 -16.16
N ASP A 410 -12.74 1.40 -16.40
CA ASP A 410 -12.76 2.41 -15.34
C ASP A 410 -14.15 2.56 -14.67
N GLU A 411 -15.22 2.14 -15.34
CA GLU A 411 -16.58 2.13 -14.78
C GLU A 411 -16.80 0.95 -13.82
N VAL A 412 -16.18 -0.20 -14.10
CA VAL A 412 -16.30 -1.43 -13.32
C VAL A 412 -15.17 -1.59 -12.29
N ARG A 413 -14.08 -0.86 -12.47
CA ARG A 413 -12.91 -0.86 -11.59
C ARG A 413 -13.29 -0.29 -10.23
N SER A 414 -13.34 -1.18 -9.24
CA SER A 414 -13.47 -0.81 -7.84
C SER A 414 -12.24 -1.28 -7.08
N TYR A 415 -11.84 -0.51 -6.07
CA TYR A 415 -10.86 -0.96 -5.08
C TYR A 415 -11.31 -2.31 -4.51
N PRO A 416 -10.42 -3.30 -4.36
CA PRO A 416 -8.98 -3.20 -4.14
C PRO A 416 -8.16 -3.14 -5.43
N LEU A 417 -7.37 -2.06 -5.58
CA LEU A 417 -6.28 -1.99 -6.56
C LEU A 417 -5.04 -2.60 -5.97
#